data_AF-A0A0K0FTB7-F1
#
_entry.id   AF-A0A0K0FTB7-F1
#
_cell.length_a   1.000
_cell.length_b   1.000
_cell.length_c   1.000
_cell.angle_alpha   90.00
_cell.angle_beta   90.00
_cell.angle_gamma   90.00
#
_symmetry.space_group_name_H-M   'P 1'
#
loop_
_entity.id
_entity.type
_entity.pdbx_description
1 polymer ?
#
loop_
_entity_poly.entity_id
_entity_poly.type
_entity_poly.pdbx_seq_one_letter_code
_entity_poly.pdbx_strand_id
1 'polypeptide(L)'
;MFRESSNVLLSPYLDDIILIAKDHEYLSGETKRLCKILNNCNFRINETKYILTPSKKIHHLGYEINQNKITIQITEKHLNKILNILDEVYNSKKISYTKLAYLLSNAVSTKFLNENIMLYITLLYNVLSYDINTLNKSYENFVFLVYSNTETITNLRQYLSENRGISIIENQKSKYINIFTDATPEAIGIYIKEFNISQTLNLVPNQKS
;
A
#
# COMPACT_ATOMS: atom_id res chain seq x y z
N MET A 1 11.91 0.49 -6.90
CA MET A 1 13.38 0.43 -6.81
C MET A 1 13.87 1.84 -6.50
N PHE A 2 14.24 2.09 -5.25
CA PHE A 2 14.77 3.39 -4.82
C PHE A 2 16.26 3.47 -5.19
N ARG A 3 16.71 4.55 -5.85
CA ARG A 3 18.13 4.79 -6.14
C ARG A 3 18.65 5.81 -5.13
N GLU A 4 19.62 5.41 -4.33
CA GLU A 4 20.14 6.17 -3.18
C GLU A 4 21.45 6.91 -3.51
N SER A 5 21.56 7.48 -4.72
CA SER A 5 22.72 8.30 -5.13
C SER A 5 22.41 9.80 -5.16
N SER A 6 21.24 10.21 -4.65
CA SER A 6 20.75 11.59 -4.66
C SER A 6 20.13 11.94 -3.32
N ASN A 7 20.26 13.19 -2.89
CA ASN A 7 19.53 13.77 -1.76
C ASN A 7 18.00 13.81 -1.96
N VAL A 8 17.52 13.17 -3.04
CA VAL A 8 16.11 12.96 -3.39
C VAL A 8 15.85 11.47 -3.53
N LEU A 9 14.80 11.00 -2.87
CA LEU A 9 14.16 9.72 -3.11
C LEU A 9 13.10 9.89 -4.21
N LEU A 10 13.26 9.14 -5.30
CA LEU A 10 12.29 9.05 -6.39
C LEU A 10 11.46 7.77 -6.25
N SER A 11 10.14 7.90 -6.17
CA SER A 11 9.20 6.78 -6.11
C SER A 11 8.19 6.87 -7.25
N PRO A 12 8.48 6.26 -8.42
CA PRO A 12 7.52 6.17 -9.51
C PRO A 12 6.55 5.00 -9.30
N TYR A 13 5.27 5.20 -9.60
CA TYR A 13 4.25 4.17 -9.70
C TYR A 13 3.31 4.47 -10.87
N LEU A 14 3.46 3.71 -11.96
CA LEU A 14 2.73 3.93 -13.22
C LEU A 14 2.83 5.38 -13.71
N ASP A 15 1.74 6.15 -13.58
CA ASP A 15 1.60 7.55 -13.98
C ASP A 15 1.86 8.56 -12.84
N ASP A 16 2.02 8.09 -11.61
CA ASP A 16 2.32 8.92 -10.44
C ASP A 16 3.82 8.88 -10.10
N ILE A 17 4.41 10.05 -9.78
CA ILE A 17 5.79 10.16 -9.32
C ILE A 17 5.84 10.97 -8.04
N ILE A 18 6.44 10.41 -6.99
CA ILE A 18 6.77 11.14 -5.77
C ILE A 18 8.27 11.45 -5.74
N LEU A 19 8.58 12.69 -5.37
CA LEU A 19 9.92 13.14 -4.98
C LEU A 19 9.92 13.48 -3.48
N ILE A 20 10.89 12.95 -2.74
CA ILE A 20 11.08 13.26 -1.31
C ILE A 20 12.52 13.69 -1.10
N ALA A 21 12.73 14.84 -0.45
CA ALA A 21 14.04 15.30 -0.04
C ALA A 21 13.97 15.95 1.34
N LYS A 22 15.12 16.08 2.02
CA LYS A 22 15.20 16.74 3.33
C LYS A 22 15.03 18.26 3.23
N ASP A 23 15.56 18.85 2.17
CA ASP A 23 15.57 20.29 1.96
C ASP A 23 14.49 20.73 0.97
N HIS A 24 13.77 21.80 1.32
CA HIS A 24 12.63 22.31 0.56
C HIS A 24 13.08 22.97 -0.76
N GLU A 25 14.12 23.79 -0.73
CA GLU A 25 14.61 24.49 -1.92
C GLU A 25 15.19 23.52 -2.94
N TYR A 26 15.94 22.55 -2.45
CA TYR A 26 16.49 21.45 -3.23
C TYR A 26 15.38 20.63 -3.88
N LEU A 27 14.35 20.23 -3.14
CA LEU A 27 13.20 19.50 -3.69
C LEU A 27 12.50 20.31 -4.79
N SER A 28 12.31 21.62 -4.58
CA SER A 28 11.73 22.51 -5.59
C SER A 28 12.58 22.56 -6.87
N GLY A 29 13.90 22.64 -6.73
CA GLY A 29 14.84 22.60 -7.86
C GLY A 29 14.77 21.28 -8.64
N GLU A 30 14.73 20.15 -7.93
CA GLU A 30 14.66 18.82 -8.53
C GLU A 30 13.30 18.54 -9.17
N THR A 31 12.19 19.01 -8.59
CA THR A 31 10.86 18.96 -9.22
C THR A 31 10.86 19.69 -10.56
N LYS A 32 11.43 20.91 -10.63
CA LYS A 32 11.53 21.66 -11.90
C LYS A 32 12.37 20.94 -12.95
N ARG A 33 13.48 20.32 -12.53
CA ARG A 33 14.35 19.51 -13.41
C ARG A 33 13.60 18.30 -13.95
N LEU A 34 12.90 17.57 -13.09
CA LEU A 34 12.08 16.43 -13.49
C LEU A 34 11.00 16.85 -14.48
N CYS A 35 10.27 17.94 -14.21
CA CYS A 35 9.24 18.44 -15.13
C CYS A 35 9.82 18.76 -16.52
N LYS A 36 11.00 19.38 -16.57
CA LYS A 36 11.68 19.66 -17.84
C LYS A 36 12.06 18.38 -18.60
N ILE A 37 12.58 17.38 -17.91
CA ILE A 37 12.92 16.08 -18.50
C ILE A 37 11.67 15.40 -19.07
N LEU A 38 10.59 15.34 -18.27
CA LEU A 38 9.33 14.73 -18.69
C LEU A 38 8.74 15.44 -19.91
N ASN A 39 8.71 16.77 -19.92
CA ASN A 39 8.25 17.55 -21.07
C ASN A 39 9.10 17.30 -22.32
N ASN A 40 10.43 17.22 -22.18
CA ASN A 40 11.33 16.89 -23.29
C ASN A 40 11.09 15.48 -23.86
N CYS A 41 10.61 14.56 -23.02
CA CYS A 41 10.20 13.21 -23.41
C CYS A 41 8.74 13.13 -23.89
N ASN A 42 8.09 14.26 -24.17
CA ASN A 42 6.69 14.36 -24.60
C ASN A 42 5.64 13.85 -23.59
N PHE A 43 6.01 13.72 -22.31
CA PHE A 43 5.02 13.50 -21.26
C PHE A 43 4.24 14.79 -21.00
N ARG A 44 2.93 14.67 -20.74
CA ARG A 44 2.07 15.80 -20.38
C ARG A 44 1.88 15.85 -18.86
N ILE A 45 2.28 16.96 -18.26
CA ILE A 45 2.12 17.19 -16.82
C ILE A 45 0.82 17.98 -16.60
N ASN A 46 -0.13 17.38 -15.89
CA ASN A 46 -1.36 18.02 -15.46
C ASN A 46 -1.13 18.89 -14.21
N GLU A 47 -0.78 20.16 -14.42
CA GLU A 47 -0.47 21.11 -13.34
C GLU A 47 -1.62 21.30 -12.33
N THR A 48 -2.88 21.01 -12.72
CA THR A 48 -4.03 21.13 -11.81
C THR A 48 -4.20 19.95 -10.85
N LYS A 49 -3.63 18.79 -11.21
CA LYS A 49 -3.71 17.57 -10.36
C LYS A 49 -2.44 17.36 -9.55
N TYR A 50 -1.30 17.83 -10.04
CA TYR A 50 -0.01 17.56 -9.43
C TYR A 50 0.41 18.62 -8.41
N ILE A 51 1.04 18.14 -7.34
CA ILE A 51 1.63 19.00 -6.31
C ILE A 51 3.07 19.30 -6.76
N LEU A 52 3.28 20.45 -7.40
CA LEU A 52 4.60 20.85 -7.93
C LEU A 52 5.42 21.68 -6.94
N THR A 53 4.82 22.07 -5.82
CA THR A 53 5.50 22.73 -4.70
C THR A 53 5.73 21.70 -3.58
N PRO A 54 6.90 21.71 -2.93
CA PRO A 54 7.13 20.81 -1.80
C PRO A 54 6.04 20.94 -0.73
N SER A 55 5.55 19.82 -0.23
CA SER A 55 4.50 19.78 0.79
C SER A 55 4.84 18.75 1.86
N LYS A 56 4.52 19.08 3.11
CA LYS A 56 4.60 18.14 4.25
C LYS A 56 3.40 17.17 4.31
N LYS A 57 2.43 17.34 3.42
CA LYS A 57 1.24 16.50 3.31
C LYS A 57 0.98 16.17 1.84
N ILE A 58 0.96 14.89 1.50
CA ILE A 58 0.72 14.42 0.13
C ILE A 58 -0.28 13.27 0.12
N HIS A 59 -1.08 13.19 -0.95
CA HIS A 59 -1.96 12.07 -1.22
C HIS A 59 -1.40 11.23 -2.36
N HIS A 60 -1.29 9.93 -2.16
CA HIS A 60 -0.77 9.01 -3.18
C HIS A 60 -1.32 7.59 -2.97
N LEU A 61 -1.78 6.96 -4.05
CA LEU A 61 -2.33 5.59 -4.03
C LEU A 61 -3.41 5.34 -2.97
N GLY A 62 -4.21 6.37 -2.67
CA GLY A 62 -5.27 6.29 -1.66
C GLY A 62 -4.80 6.47 -0.22
N TYR A 63 -3.53 6.83 -0.01
CA TYR A 63 -2.94 7.15 1.29
C TYR A 63 -2.61 8.63 1.42
N GLU A 64 -2.66 9.13 2.65
CA GLU A 64 -2.13 10.42 3.06
C GLU A 64 -0.83 10.19 3.83
N ILE A 65 0.26 10.72 3.31
CA ILE A 65 1.53 10.82 4.04
C ILE A 65 1.57 12.22 4.66
N ASN A 66 1.62 12.28 5.99
CA ASN A 66 1.54 13.52 6.74
C ASN A 66 2.76 13.64 7.65
N GLN A 67 3.75 14.43 7.22
CA GLN A 67 4.98 14.65 7.98
C GLN A 67 4.74 15.49 9.24
N ASN A 68 3.74 16.38 9.25
CA ASN A 68 3.43 17.17 10.45
C ASN A 68 2.92 16.28 11.60
N LYS A 69 2.19 15.21 11.26
CA LYS A 69 1.70 14.22 12.23
C LYS A 69 2.60 12.99 12.36
N ILE A 70 3.60 12.86 11.48
CA ILE A 70 4.46 11.68 11.36
C ILE A 70 3.60 10.42 11.17
N THR A 71 2.64 10.47 10.24
CA THR A 71 1.72 9.35 9.98
C THR A 71 1.56 9.06 8.50
N ILE A 72 1.24 7.79 8.22
CA ILE A 72 0.65 7.38 6.94
C ILE A 72 -0.74 6.83 7.25
N GLN A 73 -1.75 7.39 6.59
CA GLN A 73 -3.15 7.03 6.83
C GLN A 73 -3.86 6.73 5.51
N ILE A 74 -4.89 5.90 5.55
CA ILE A 74 -5.82 5.74 4.43
C ILE A 74 -6.57 7.06 4.28
N THR A 75 -6.66 7.59 3.06
CA THR A 75 -7.48 8.79 2.81
C THR A 75 -8.95 8.52 3.12
N GLU A 76 -9.66 9.50 3.66
CA GLU A 76 -11.11 9.39 3.92
C GLU A 76 -11.88 8.99 2.65
N LYS A 77 -11.47 9.48 1.48
CA LYS A 77 -12.06 9.08 0.19
C LYS A 77 -11.93 7.57 -0.06
N HIS A 78 -10.75 7.00 0.17
CA HIS A 78 -10.49 5.57 -0.04
C HIS A 78 -11.21 4.72 1.02
N LEU A 79 -11.17 5.15 2.29
CA LEU A 79 -11.85 4.46 3.37
C LEU A 79 -13.37 4.45 3.16
N ASN A 80 -13.98 5.60 2.88
CA ASN A 80 -15.43 5.71 2.64
C ASN A 80 -15.87 4.88 1.43
N LYS A 81 -15.04 4.80 0.39
CA LYS A 81 -15.32 3.91 -0.74
C LYS A 81 -15.46 2.45 -0.29
N ILE A 82 -14.57 1.96 0.57
CA ILE A 82 -14.63 0.59 1.10
C ILE A 82 -15.83 0.41 2.03
N LEU A 83 -16.03 1.35 2.95
CA LEU A 83 -17.14 1.31 3.92
C LEU A 83 -18.51 1.32 3.22
N ASN A 84 -18.68 2.12 2.17
CA ASN A 84 -19.92 2.14 1.38
C ASN A 84 -20.17 0.79 0.70
N ILE A 85 -19.14 0.13 0.16
CA ILE A 85 -19.28 -1.20 -0.43
C ILE A 85 -19.66 -2.22 0.66
N LEU A 86 -19.04 -2.14 1.84
CA LEU A 86 -19.39 -3.00 2.97
C LEU A 86 -20.84 -2.81 3.39
N ASP A 87 -21.32 -1.56 3.45
CA ASP A 87 -22.70 -1.22 3.78
C ASP A 87 -23.69 -1.76 2.74
N GLU A 88 -23.39 -1.60 1.46
CA GLU A 88 -24.20 -2.17 0.37
C GLU A 88 -24.27 -3.70 0.46
N VAL A 89 -23.14 -4.34 0.73
CA VAL A 89 -23.05 -5.80 0.87
C VAL A 89 -23.80 -6.28 2.12
N TYR A 90 -23.63 -5.61 3.26
CA TYR A 90 -24.29 -5.96 4.53
C TYR A 90 -25.82 -5.87 4.43
N ASN A 91 -26.33 -4.82 3.77
CA ASN A 91 -27.76 -4.61 3.61
C ASN A 91 -28.39 -5.51 2.53
N SER A 92 -27.57 -6.24 1.76
CA SER A 92 -28.03 -7.10 0.67
C SER A 92 -28.09 -8.56 1.11
N LYS A 93 -29.22 -9.23 0.87
CA LYS A 93 -29.34 -10.69 1.11
C LYS A 93 -28.49 -11.52 0.13
N LYS A 94 -28.22 -10.98 -1.05
CA LYS A 94 -27.40 -11.58 -2.09
C LYS A 94 -26.59 -10.51 -2.80
N ILE A 95 -25.38 -10.85 -3.24
CA ILE A 95 -24.50 -9.95 -4.00
C ILE A 95 -23.92 -10.69 -5.20
N SER A 96 -23.54 -9.97 -6.26
CA SER A 96 -22.82 -10.62 -7.37
C SER A 96 -21.39 -10.96 -6.97
N TYR A 97 -20.80 -11.98 -7.59
CA TYR A 97 -19.38 -12.29 -7.38
C TYR A 97 -18.47 -11.15 -7.84
N THR A 98 -18.85 -10.41 -8.89
CA THR A 98 -18.16 -9.18 -9.29
C THR A 98 -18.08 -8.18 -8.14
N LYS A 99 -19.19 -7.94 -7.44
CA LYS A 99 -19.22 -7.01 -6.30
C LYS A 99 -18.41 -7.52 -5.13
N LEU A 100 -18.44 -8.83 -4.86
CA LEU A 100 -17.61 -9.46 -3.83
C LEU A 100 -16.11 -9.34 -4.14
N ALA A 101 -15.70 -9.66 -5.36
CA ALA A 101 -14.33 -9.52 -5.83
C ALA A 101 -13.84 -8.07 -5.75
N TYR A 102 -14.72 -7.12 -6.10
CA TYR A 102 -14.43 -5.70 -5.95
C TYR A 102 -14.23 -5.30 -4.48
N LEU A 103 -15.10 -5.73 -3.57
CA LEU A 103 -14.92 -5.50 -2.13
C LEU A 103 -13.57 -6.05 -1.65
N LEU A 104 -13.27 -7.31 -1.95
CA LEU A 104 -12.03 -7.97 -1.54
C LEU A 104 -10.80 -7.24 -2.08
N SER A 105 -10.83 -6.82 -3.33
CA SER A 105 -9.72 -6.09 -3.95
C SER A 105 -9.49 -4.73 -3.29
N ASN A 106 -10.56 -3.99 -2.96
CA ASN A 106 -10.43 -2.71 -2.25
C ASN A 106 -10.06 -2.91 -0.76
N ALA A 107 -10.39 -4.04 -0.14
CA ALA A 107 -9.90 -4.35 1.21
C ALA A 107 -8.41 -4.69 1.18
N VAL A 108 -7.98 -5.55 0.26
CA VAL A 108 -6.57 -5.95 0.06
C VAL A 108 -5.69 -4.76 -0.28
N SER A 109 -6.20 -3.76 -1.01
CA SER A 109 -5.42 -2.54 -1.28
C SER A 109 -4.99 -1.84 0.01
N THR A 110 -5.67 -2.03 1.15
CA THR A 110 -5.28 -1.45 2.44
C THR A 110 -4.16 -2.21 3.17
N LYS A 111 -3.74 -3.38 2.66
CA LYS A 111 -2.76 -4.29 3.29
C LYS A 111 -1.44 -3.61 3.67
N PHE A 112 -1.03 -2.58 2.94
CA PHE A 112 0.18 -1.80 3.26
C PHE A 112 0.13 -1.20 4.68
N LEU A 113 -1.04 -0.76 5.15
CA LEU A 113 -1.22 -0.25 6.52
C LEU A 113 -1.83 -1.29 7.46
N ASN A 114 -2.57 -2.24 6.90
CA ASN A 114 -3.35 -3.22 7.64
C ASN A 114 -2.83 -4.62 7.38
N GLU A 115 -1.71 -4.99 8.03
CA GLU A 115 -1.05 -6.28 7.82
C GLU A 115 -1.98 -7.48 8.06
N ASN A 116 -2.90 -7.35 9.02
CA ASN A 116 -3.86 -8.38 9.40
C ASN A 116 -5.13 -8.43 8.56
N ILE A 117 -5.26 -7.58 7.52
CA ILE A 117 -6.47 -7.51 6.70
C ILE A 117 -6.89 -8.87 6.14
N MET A 118 -5.92 -9.74 5.83
CA MET A 118 -6.19 -11.09 5.32
C MET A 118 -7.02 -11.93 6.28
N LEU A 119 -6.83 -11.79 7.59
CA LEU A 119 -7.60 -12.53 8.60
C LEU A 119 -9.10 -12.20 8.51
N TYR A 120 -9.41 -10.94 8.21
CA TYR A 120 -10.78 -10.45 8.12
C TYR A 120 -11.46 -10.74 6.77
N ILE A 121 -10.70 -11.05 5.72
CA ILE A 121 -11.28 -11.32 4.39
C ILE A 121 -11.20 -12.78 3.96
N THR A 122 -10.45 -13.63 4.67
CA THR A 122 -10.18 -15.03 4.24
C THR A 122 -11.46 -15.83 3.99
N LEU A 123 -12.47 -15.72 4.87
CA LEU A 123 -13.74 -16.44 4.68
C LEU A 123 -14.46 -16.00 3.40
N LEU A 124 -14.52 -14.70 3.13
CA LEU A 124 -15.13 -14.15 1.93
C LEU A 124 -14.33 -14.52 0.66
N TYR A 125 -13.00 -14.54 0.78
CA TYR A 125 -12.10 -14.96 -0.30
C TYR A 125 -12.29 -16.43 -0.65
N ASN A 126 -12.47 -17.30 0.35
CA ASN A 126 -12.74 -18.73 0.15
C ASN A 126 -14.08 -18.96 -0.55
N VAL A 127 -15.12 -18.22 -0.15
CA VAL A 127 -16.43 -18.28 -0.81
C VAL A 127 -16.30 -17.93 -2.29
N LEU A 128 -15.66 -16.80 -2.61
CA LEU A 128 -15.44 -16.39 -4.00
C LEU A 128 -14.61 -17.43 -4.78
N SER A 129 -13.50 -17.88 -4.19
CA SER A 129 -12.54 -18.77 -4.86
C SER A 129 -13.14 -20.14 -5.14
N TYR A 130 -13.85 -20.72 -4.17
CA TYR A 130 -14.50 -22.01 -4.32
C TYR A 130 -15.63 -21.95 -5.36
N ASP A 131 -16.46 -20.92 -5.30
CA ASP A 131 -17.60 -20.79 -6.19
C ASP A 131 -17.20 -20.55 -7.65
N ILE A 132 -16.17 -19.71 -7.89
CA ILE A 132 -15.70 -19.44 -9.24
C ILE A 132 -14.86 -20.61 -9.78
N ASN A 133 -13.88 -21.11 -9.03
CA ASN A 133 -12.92 -22.08 -9.55
C ASN A 133 -13.40 -23.53 -9.45
N THR A 134 -14.09 -23.90 -8.37
CA THR A 134 -14.52 -25.28 -8.14
C THR A 134 -15.90 -25.54 -8.74
N LEU A 135 -16.81 -24.58 -8.62
CA LEU A 135 -18.18 -24.72 -9.16
C LEU A 135 -18.36 -24.10 -10.54
N ASN A 136 -17.29 -23.53 -11.14
CA ASN A 136 -17.31 -22.89 -12.45
C ASN A 136 -18.44 -21.84 -12.61
N LYS A 137 -18.76 -21.12 -11.52
CA LYS A 137 -19.75 -20.04 -11.59
C LYS A 137 -19.18 -18.85 -12.34
N SER A 138 -20.05 -18.17 -13.10
CA SER A 138 -19.70 -16.89 -13.71
C SER A 138 -19.69 -15.77 -12.67
N TYR A 139 -18.90 -14.72 -12.91
CA TYR A 139 -18.90 -13.50 -12.09
C TYR A 139 -20.26 -12.78 -12.04
N GLU A 140 -21.12 -13.02 -13.05
CA GLU A 140 -22.49 -12.53 -13.12
C GLU A 140 -23.44 -13.25 -12.14
N ASN A 141 -23.03 -14.41 -11.60
CA ASN A 141 -23.83 -15.13 -10.62
C ASN A 141 -23.82 -14.44 -9.26
N PHE A 142 -24.74 -14.86 -8.39
CA PHE A 142 -24.91 -14.31 -7.05
C PHE A 142 -24.48 -15.29 -5.97
N VAL A 143 -23.95 -14.73 -4.89
CA VAL A 143 -23.72 -15.41 -3.62
C VAL A 143 -24.75 -14.94 -2.59
N PHE A 144 -25.31 -15.90 -1.85
CA PHE A 144 -26.15 -15.61 -0.69
C PHE A 144 -25.26 -15.47 0.54
N LEU A 145 -25.41 -14.38 1.26
CA LEU A 145 -24.63 -14.14 2.47
C LEU A 145 -25.26 -14.91 3.63
N VAL A 146 -24.51 -15.86 4.19
CA VAL A 146 -24.88 -16.55 5.44
C VAL A 146 -24.40 -15.74 6.64
N TYR A 147 -24.88 -16.09 7.84
CA TYR A 147 -24.55 -15.39 9.08
C TYR A 147 -23.04 -15.17 9.29
N SER A 148 -22.22 -16.18 9.01
CA SER A 148 -20.76 -16.08 9.13
C SER A 148 -20.14 -15.07 8.15
N ASN A 149 -20.73 -14.88 6.96
CA ASN A 149 -20.31 -13.83 6.04
C ASN A 149 -20.67 -12.45 6.58
N THR A 150 -21.87 -12.28 7.13
CA THR A 150 -22.31 -11.01 7.70
C THR A 150 -21.47 -10.60 8.92
N GLU A 151 -21.11 -11.55 9.78
CA GLU A 151 -20.19 -11.32 10.89
C GLU A 151 -18.79 -10.92 10.40
N THR A 152 -18.27 -11.60 9.36
CA THR A 152 -17.00 -11.24 8.71
C THR A 152 -17.01 -9.80 8.19
N ILE A 153 -18.11 -9.38 7.56
CA ILE A 153 -18.29 -8.01 7.04
C ILE A 153 -18.27 -6.98 8.18
N THR A 154 -18.98 -7.26 9.28
CA THR A 154 -19.00 -6.39 10.47
C THR A 154 -17.61 -6.26 11.10
N ASN A 155 -16.91 -7.39 11.29
CA ASN A 155 -15.57 -7.41 11.86
C ASN A 155 -14.57 -6.64 10.99
N LEU A 156 -14.65 -6.83 9.66
CA LEU A 156 -13.83 -6.10 8.70
C LEU A 156 -14.10 -4.58 8.75
N ARG A 157 -15.37 -4.18 8.84
CA ARG A 157 -15.75 -2.76 8.96
C ARG A 157 -15.16 -2.13 10.21
N GLN A 158 -15.30 -2.81 11.35
CA GLN A 158 -14.76 -2.34 12.63
C GLN A 158 -13.24 -2.20 12.54
N TYR A 159 -12.55 -3.26 12.07
CA TYR A 159 -11.11 -3.28 11.91
C TYR A 159 -10.59 -2.12 11.05
N LEU A 160 -11.19 -1.88 9.87
CA LEU A 160 -10.80 -0.76 8.99
C LEU A 160 -11.08 0.62 9.61
N SER A 161 -12.12 0.72 10.44
CA SER A 161 -12.49 1.97 11.10
C SER A 161 -11.52 2.35 12.22
N GLU A 162 -10.99 1.33 12.92
CA GLU A 162 -10.03 1.47 14.01
C GLU A 162 -8.58 1.59 13.51
N ASN A 163 -8.24 0.93 12.39
CA ASN A 163 -6.89 0.84 11.86
C ASN A 163 -6.75 1.69 10.58
N ARG A 164 -6.88 3.01 10.74
CA ARG A 164 -6.82 3.95 9.61
C ARG A 164 -5.40 4.33 9.21
N GLY A 165 -4.41 4.03 10.03
CA GLY A 165 -3.04 4.35 9.70
C GLY A 165 -2.03 4.01 10.77
N ILE A 166 -0.78 4.24 10.42
CA ILE A 166 0.38 3.93 11.25
C ILE A 166 1.18 5.21 11.48
N SER A 167 1.85 5.27 12.63
CA SER A 167 2.87 6.29 12.86
C SER A 167 4.15 5.89 12.12
N ILE A 168 4.78 6.87 11.47
CA ILE A 168 6.13 6.73 10.89
C ILE A 168 7.11 6.86 12.06
N ILE A 169 7.00 5.99 13.05
CA ILE A 169 8.04 5.92 14.09
C ILE A 169 9.26 5.36 13.38
N GLU A 170 10.37 6.11 13.43
CA GLU A 170 11.71 5.63 13.09
C GLU A 170 12.09 4.50 14.05
N ASN A 171 11.48 3.33 13.90
CA ASN A 171 12.18 2.12 14.24
C ASN A 171 13.26 1.99 13.17
N GLN A 172 14.44 2.55 13.44
CA GLN A 172 15.69 2.19 12.78
C GLN A 172 16.00 0.71 13.05
N LYS A 173 15.09 -0.20 12.69
CA LYS A 173 15.50 -1.56 12.36
C LYS A 173 16.06 -1.43 10.96
N SER A 174 17.37 -1.37 10.87
CA SER A 174 18.06 -1.61 9.61
C SER A 174 17.53 -2.95 9.08
N LYS A 175 16.64 -2.88 8.10
CA LYS A 175 16.09 -4.05 7.43
C LYS A 175 17.08 -4.41 6.35
N TYR A 176 17.80 -5.50 6.57
CA TYR A 176 18.67 -6.06 5.55
C TYR A 176 17.83 -6.99 4.68
N ILE A 177 17.85 -6.73 3.38
CA ILE A 177 17.21 -7.58 2.37
C ILE A 177 18.32 -8.27 1.61
N ASN A 178 18.41 -9.59 1.74
CA ASN A 178 19.26 -10.38 0.86
C ASN A 178 18.45 -10.74 -0.38
N ILE A 179 18.91 -10.27 -1.53
CA ILE A 179 18.37 -10.64 -2.84
C ILE A 179 19.30 -11.68 -3.43
N PHE A 180 18.78 -12.88 -3.62
CA PHE A 180 19.45 -13.96 -4.33
C PHE A 180 18.89 -14.00 -5.74
N THR A 181 19.77 -13.90 -6.73
CA THR A 181 19.40 -14.01 -8.13
C THR A 181 20.14 -15.21 -8.72
N ASP A 182 19.40 -16.05 -9.42
CA ASP A 182 19.98 -17.08 -10.27
C ASP A 182 19.42 -16.90 -11.68
N ALA A 183 20.24 -17.13 -12.70
CA ALA A 183 19.85 -16.92 -14.08
C ALA A 183 20.42 -18.03 -14.97
N THR A 184 19.54 -18.56 -15.80
CA THR A 184 19.84 -19.51 -16.88
C THR A 184 19.52 -18.83 -18.22
N PRO A 185 20.01 -19.35 -19.36
CA PRO A 185 19.63 -18.82 -20.68
C PRO A 185 18.11 -18.79 -20.91
N GLU A 186 17.36 -19.68 -20.27
CA GLU A 186 15.91 -19.81 -20.44
C GLU A 186 15.07 -19.05 -19.39
N ALA A 187 15.62 -18.70 -18.22
CA ALA A 187 14.86 -18.06 -17.14
C ALA A 187 15.70 -17.33 -16.08
N ILE A 188 15.07 -16.37 -15.38
CA ILE A 188 15.61 -15.69 -14.19
C ILE A 188 14.79 -16.06 -12.96
N GLY A 189 15.45 -16.51 -11.89
CA GLY A 189 14.90 -16.70 -10.56
C GLY A 189 15.35 -15.60 -9.61
N ILE A 190 14.41 -15.01 -8.85
CA ILE A 190 14.70 -14.04 -7.80
C ILE A 190 14.11 -14.56 -6.48
N TYR A 191 14.95 -14.67 -5.46
CA TYR A 191 14.55 -15.00 -4.10
C TYR A 191 14.94 -13.86 -3.15
N ILE A 192 13.97 -13.32 -2.42
CA ILE A 192 14.15 -12.18 -1.52
C ILE A 192 13.90 -12.65 -0.09
N LYS A 193 14.88 -12.44 0.80
CA LYS A 193 14.78 -12.79 2.22
C LYS A 193 15.05 -11.57 3.10
N GLU A 194 14.09 -11.23 3.96
CA GLU A 194 14.20 -10.13 4.93
C GLU A 194 14.80 -10.62 6.26
N PHE A 195 15.68 -9.80 6.86
CA PHE A 195 16.21 -10.01 8.21
C PHE A 195 16.02 -8.76 9.08
N ASN A 196 15.56 -8.96 10.31
CA ASN A 196 15.55 -7.94 11.36
C ASN A 196 16.79 -8.12 12.25
N ILE A 197 17.74 -7.19 12.23
CA ILE A 197 18.83 -7.17 13.19
C ILE A 197 18.45 -6.22 14.33
N SER A 198 18.28 -6.74 15.54
CA SER A 198 18.24 -5.94 16.76
C SER A 198 19.66 -5.45 17.02
N GLN A 199 19.95 -4.15 16.86
CA GLN A 199 21.24 -3.60 17.29
C GLN A 199 21.30 -3.55 18.83
N THR A 200 21.74 -4.63 19.46
CA THR A 200 22.42 -4.54 20.77
C THR A 200 23.88 -4.21 20.49
N LEU A 201 24.17 -2.92 20.27
CA LEU A 201 25.53 -2.39 20.36
C LEU A 201 25.95 -2.45 21.83
N ASN A 202 26.46 -3.61 22.26
CA ASN A 202 27.30 -3.70 23.44
C ASN A 202 28.58 -2.92 23.14
N LEU A 203 28.60 -1.65 23.56
CA LEU A 203 29.84 -0.91 23.76
C LEU A 203 30.58 -1.59 24.90
N VAL A 204 31.42 -2.58 24.56
CA VAL A 204 32.48 -3.05 25.45
C VAL A 204 33.52 -1.92 25.52
N PRO A 205 33.76 -1.28 26.67
CA PRO A 205 34.87 -0.35 26.80
C PRO A 205 36.15 -1.20 26.86
N ASN A 206 36.94 -1.16 25.78
CA ASN A 206 38.30 -1.66 25.80
C ASN A 206 39.18 -0.71 26.63
N GLN A 207 39.48 -1.17 27.85
CA GLN A 207 40.74 -1.12 28.60
C GLN A 207 41.48 0.23 28.76
N LYS A 208 41.87 0.54 30.02
CA LYS A 208 43.26 0.38 30.48
C LYS A 208 43.40 0.62 32.00
N SER A 209 44.12 -0.30 32.63
CA SER A 209 44.85 -0.20 33.90
C SER A 209 45.90 0.91 33.88
#